data_AF-A0A6N7PKV7-F1
#
_entry.id   AF-A0A6N7PKV7-F1
#
_cell.length_a   1.000
_cell.length_b   1.000
_cell.length_c   1.000
_cell.angle_alpha   90.00
_cell.angle_beta   90.00
_cell.angle_gamma   90.00
#
_symmetry.space_group_name_H-M   'P 1'
#
loop_
_entity.id
_entity.type
_entity.pdbx_description
1 polymer ?
#
loop_
_entity_poly.entity_id
_entity_poly.type
_entity_poly.pdbx_seq_one_letter_code
_entity_poly.pdbx_strand_id
1 'polypeptide(L)'
;MNSSLRTFLGLALLVAPLSAGCASRTAPFDQMDQAQITVLRLTAPPPPAAAPTAAPGALPGIPGLPIPPEMQAAGQQLLQGLNQAAPGLIPPGLLPGQTGQPAPVQPPPPMWNGLAIVAQTPVTNEDMKNDLLDLFGDEDSFQAGANNCQTAPGMGVSMVRPGQPNVDLVVWFTCSKAAGVAPFSLPYGKDMLTGESHQKLSTIYQALFGMPVPPGS
;
A
#
# COMPACT_ATOMS: atom_id res chain seq x y z
N MET A 1 13.44 12.63 -77.11
CA MET A 1 12.79 13.78 -76.44
C MET A 1 11.76 13.25 -75.46
N ASN A 2 11.96 13.61 -74.18
CA ASN A 2 11.01 13.73 -73.07
C ASN A 2 10.12 12.54 -72.67
N SER A 3 10.62 11.74 -71.72
CA SER A 3 9.79 11.07 -70.70
C SER A 3 10.18 11.58 -69.32
N SER A 4 9.56 12.67 -68.89
CA SER A 4 9.61 13.21 -67.54
C SER A 4 8.22 13.72 -67.19
N LEU A 5 7.82 13.63 -65.92
CA LEU A 5 6.46 13.80 -65.36
C LEU A 5 5.55 12.57 -65.47
N ARG A 6 5.53 11.75 -64.41
CA ARG A 6 4.32 11.17 -63.77
C ARG A 6 4.68 10.34 -62.53
N THR A 7 5.59 10.87 -61.73
CA THR A 7 5.89 10.37 -60.38
C THR A 7 5.31 11.37 -59.37
N PHE A 8 4.79 10.88 -58.25
CA PHE A 8 4.51 11.61 -57.00
C PHE A 8 3.13 12.24 -56.76
N LEU A 9 2.02 11.50 -56.94
CA LEU A 9 0.79 11.80 -56.19
C LEU A 9 0.10 10.51 -55.76
N GLY A 10 0.14 10.19 -54.47
CA GLY A 10 -0.76 9.19 -53.90
C GLY A 10 -0.22 8.33 -52.77
N LEU A 11 0.39 8.90 -51.73
CA LEU A 11 0.40 8.27 -50.39
C LEU A 11 0.67 9.30 -49.29
N ALA A 12 -0.20 10.32 -49.22
CA ALA A 12 -0.22 11.30 -48.12
C ALA A 12 -1.45 11.04 -47.24
N LEU A 13 -1.37 10.06 -46.31
CA LEU A 13 -2.36 9.95 -45.23
C LEU A 13 -1.93 9.02 -44.08
N LEU A 14 -0.82 9.36 -43.42
CA LEU A 14 -0.48 8.87 -42.07
C LEU A 14 0.20 10.02 -41.30
N VAL A 15 -0.49 11.15 -41.19
CA VAL A 15 -0.12 12.21 -40.23
C VAL A 15 -0.87 11.89 -38.95
N ALA A 16 -0.26 11.06 -38.10
CA ALA A 16 -0.64 11.02 -36.69
C ALA A 16 -0.30 12.38 -36.07
N PRO A 17 -1.18 12.99 -35.27
CA PRO A 17 -0.85 14.23 -34.57
C PRO A 17 0.25 13.95 -33.54
N LEU A 18 1.47 14.33 -33.88
CA LEU A 18 2.58 14.55 -32.93
C LEU A 18 2.24 15.78 -32.10
N SER A 19 1.45 15.59 -31.05
CA SER A 19 1.21 16.64 -30.05
C SER A 19 1.23 16.04 -28.65
N ALA A 20 2.44 15.73 -28.20
CA ALA A 20 2.86 15.68 -26.79
C ALA A 20 4.37 15.97 -26.78
N GLY A 21 4.81 16.93 -25.96
CA GLY A 21 6.23 17.24 -25.80
C GLY A 21 6.99 15.99 -25.35
N CYS A 22 8.21 15.83 -25.88
CA CYS A 22 9.07 14.68 -25.63
C CYS A 22 9.61 14.61 -24.18
N ALA A 23 8.75 14.41 -23.19
CA ALA A 23 9.10 13.60 -22.04
C ALA A 23 8.75 12.16 -22.45
N SER A 24 9.70 11.47 -23.10
CA SER A 24 9.44 10.14 -23.67
C SER A 24 9.37 9.11 -22.56
N ARG A 25 8.24 9.03 -21.85
CA ARG A 25 7.96 7.95 -20.92
C ARG A 25 7.95 6.63 -21.67
N THR A 26 8.50 5.59 -21.07
CA THR A 26 8.46 4.25 -21.63
C THR A 26 7.09 3.64 -21.39
N ALA A 27 6.61 2.85 -22.35
CA ALA A 27 5.34 2.16 -22.19
C ALA A 27 5.34 1.24 -20.96
N PRO A 28 4.23 1.17 -20.21
CA PRO A 28 2.91 1.74 -20.50
C PRO A 28 2.67 3.17 -19.95
N PHE A 29 3.67 3.81 -19.35
CA PHE A 29 3.53 5.11 -18.67
C PHE A 29 3.26 6.28 -19.63
N ASP A 30 3.64 6.14 -20.91
CA ASP A 30 3.34 7.07 -22.00
C ASP A 30 1.84 7.27 -22.26
N GLN A 31 1.00 6.35 -21.79
CA GLN A 31 -0.44 6.36 -22.01
C GLN A 31 -1.23 6.52 -20.71
N MET A 32 -0.59 7.00 -19.63
CA MET A 32 -1.19 7.07 -18.30
C MET A 32 -1.63 8.46 -17.86
N ASP A 33 -1.63 9.45 -18.75
CA ASP A 33 -2.12 10.80 -18.40
C ASP A 33 -3.59 10.79 -17.94
N GLN A 34 -4.38 9.83 -18.44
CA GLN A 34 -5.77 9.61 -18.04
C GLN A 34 -5.96 8.58 -16.93
N ALA A 35 -4.87 8.02 -16.39
CA ALA A 35 -4.95 7.02 -15.33
C ALA A 35 -5.35 7.66 -14.00
N GLN A 36 -6.18 6.94 -13.25
CA GLN A 36 -6.41 7.25 -11.84
C GLN A 36 -5.24 6.67 -11.04
N ILE A 37 -4.45 7.53 -10.41
CA ILE A 37 -3.32 7.11 -9.58
C ILE A 37 -3.73 7.17 -8.11
N THR A 38 -3.53 6.06 -7.40
CA THR A 38 -3.67 5.98 -5.95
C THR A 38 -2.35 5.57 -5.34
N VAL A 39 -1.89 6.32 -4.34
CA VAL A 39 -0.69 5.96 -3.57
C VAL A 39 -1.12 5.36 -2.25
N LEU A 40 -0.52 4.23 -1.92
CA LEU A 40 -0.78 3.42 -0.74
C LEU A 40 0.40 3.56 0.22
N ARG A 41 0.10 3.79 1.50
CA ARG A 41 1.06 3.56 2.58
C ARG A 41 0.95 2.12 3.02
N LEU A 42 2.04 1.38 2.89
CA LEU A 42 2.08 -0.06 3.12
C LEU A 42 2.87 -0.40 4.38
N THR A 43 2.50 -1.51 5.02
CA THR A 43 3.28 -2.18 6.06
C THR A 43 3.29 -3.68 5.82
N ALA A 44 4.12 -4.39 6.58
CA ALA A 44 4.08 -5.84 6.65
C ALA A 44 2.64 -6.33 6.92
N PRO A 45 2.25 -7.51 6.39
CA PRO A 45 0.99 -8.13 6.74
C PRO A 45 0.87 -8.29 8.26
N PRO A 46 -0.34 -8.14 8.84
CA PRO A 46 -0.53 -8.37 10.26
C PRO A 46 -0.15 -9.83 10.58
N PRO A 47 0.41 -10.09 11.78
CA PRO A 47 0.61 -11.46 12.24
C PRO A 47 -0.75 -12.20 12.21
N PRO A 48 -0.77 -13.49 11.87
CA PRO A 48 -2.01 -14.26 11.84
C PRO A 48 -2.75 -14.07 13.16
N ALA A 49 -4.01 -13.65 13.09
CA ALA A 49 -4.85 -13.58 14.28
C ALA A 49 -4.86 -14.98 14.91
N ALA A 50 -4.47 -15.07 16.19
CA ALA A 50 -4.57 -16.32 16.91
C ALA A 50 -6.02 -16.82 16.81
N ALA A 51 -6.19 -18.07 16.38
CA ALA A 51 -7.51 -18.66 16.29
C ALA A 51 -8.23 -18.45 17.64
N PRO A 52 -9.50 -18.02 17.65
CA PRO A 52 -10.27 -17.95 18.88
C PRO A 52 -10.28 -19.35 19.48
N THR A 53 -9.51 -19.54 20.54
CA THR A 53 -9.61 -20.73 21.37
C THR A 53 -10.96 -20.63 22.04
N ALA A 54 -11.94 -21.36 21.51
CA ALA A 54 -13.15 -21.66 22.25
C ALA A 54 -12.70 -22.35 23.53
N ALA A 55 -12.65 -21.61 24.65
CA ALA A 55 -12.37 -22.17 25.95
C ALA A 55 -13.48 -23.18 26.26
N PRO A 56 -13.20 -24.50 26.30
CA PRO A 56 -14.11 -25.42 26.95
C PRO A 56 -14.10 -25.02 28.41
N GLY A 57 -15.29 -24.78 28.98
CA GLY A 57 -15.43 -24.28 30.35
C GLY A 57 -14.52 -25.01 31.33
N ALA A 58 -13.56 -24.28 31.90
CA ALA A 58 -12.70 -24.77 32.97
C ALA A 58 -12.22 -23.56 33.78
N LEU A 59 -12.80 -23.37 34.95
CA LEU A 59 -12.11 -22.66 36.02
C LEU A 59 -10.99 -23.57 36.55
N PRO A 60 -9.79 -23.02 36.82
CA PRO A 60 -8.71 -23.80 37.40
C PRO A 60 -8.94 -23.94 38.90
N GLY A 61 -8.96 -25.18 39.40
CA GLY A 61 -8.68 -25.43 40.83
C GLY A 61 -9.56 -26.45 41.55
N ILE A 62 -10.68 -26.90 41.00
CA ILE A 62 -11.48 -27.96 41.63
C ILE A 62 -12.22 -28.78 40.57
N PRO A 63 -11.92 -30.08 40.40
CA PRO A 63 -12.63 -30.92 39.46
C PRO A 63 -14.09 -31.11 39.92
N GLY A 64 -15.04 -30.62 39.12
CA GLY A 64 -16.37 -31.25 39.03
C GLY A 64 -17.57 -30.67 39.79
N LEU A 65 -17.64 -29.37 40.11
CA LEU A 65 -18.87 -28.77 40.66
C LEU A 65 -19.38 -27.55 39.86
N PRO A 66 -20.66 -27.55 39.41
CA PRO A 66 -21.25 -26.40 38.71
C PRO A 66 -21.54 -25.23 39.67
N ILE A 67 -21.21 -24.01 39.23
CA ILE A 67 -21.43 -22.77 39.98
C ILE A 67 -22.91 -22.36 39.90
N PRO A 68 -23.55 -21.97 41.02
CA PRO A 68 -24.93 -21.50 41.02
C PRO A 68 -25.08 -20.11 40.35
N PRO A 69 -26.18 -19.89 39.60
CA PRO A 69 -26.38 -18.71 38.75
C PRO A 69 -26.43 -17.35 39.49
N GLU A 70 -26.68 -17.36 40.79
CA GLU A 70 -26.84 -16.14 41.60
C GLU A 70 -25.52 -15.36 41.73
N MET A 71 -24.37 -16.05 41.66
CA MET A 71 -23.05 -15.43 41.77
C MET A 71 -22.60 -14.72 40.48
N GLN A 72 -23.18 -15.09 39.33
CA GLN A 72 -22.91 -14.41 38.04
C GLN A 72 -23.57 -13.02 38.00
N ALA A 73 -24.71 -12.84 38.65
CA ALA A 73 -25.42 -11.55 38.66
C ALA A 73 -24.71 -10.49 39.51
N ALA A 74 -24.18 -10.88 40.68
CA ALA A 74 -23.47 -9.97 41.58
C ALA A 74 -22.20 -9.35 40.94
N GLY A 75 -21.52 -10.11 40.08
CA GLY A 75 -20.32 -9.64 39.38
C GLY A 75 -20.59 -8.52 38.37
N GLN A 76 -21.79 -8.49 37.77
CA GLN A 76 -22.13 -7.51 36.73
C GLN A 76 -22.42 -6.12 37.31
N GLN A 77 -23.05 -6.01 38.49
CA GLN A 77 -23.33 -4.71 39.12
C GLN A 77 -22.07 -4.01 39.62
N LEU A 78 -21.10 -4.77 40.16
CA LEU A 78 -19.84 -4.22 40.64
C LEU A 78 -18.99 -3.62 39.50
N LEU A 79 -19.04 -4.23 38.31
CA LEU A 79 -18.26 -3.79 37.16
C LEU A 79 -18.76 -2.46 36.55
N GLN A 80 -20.06 -2.18 36.63
CA GLN A 80 -20.61 -0.91 36.12
C GLN A 80 -20.21 0.30 36.96
N GLY A 81 -20.07 0.15 38.28
CA GLY A 81 -19.67 1.24 39.18
C GLY A 81 -18.20 1.66 39.01
N LEU A 82 -17.31 0.71 38.69
CA LEU A 82 -15.88 0.96 38.56
C LEU A 82 -15.50 1.63 37.23
N ASN A 83 -16.28 1.41 36.16
CA ASN A 83 -15.98 1.97 34.84
C ASN A 83 -16.20 3.50 34.75
N GLN A 84 -16.86 4.11 35.74
CA GLN A 84 -17.02 5.56 35.82
C GLN A 84 -15.95 6.25 36.67
N ALA A 85 -15.17 5.50 37.46
CA ALA A 85 -14.27 6.10 38.44
C ALA A 85 -12.83 6.32 37.94
N ALA A 86 -12.35 5.60 36.92
CA ALA A 86 -11.00 5.80 36.39
C ALA A 86 -10.75 5.15 35.00
N PRO A 87 -10.93 5.88 33.89
CA PRO A 87 -10.49 5.42 32.58
C PRO A 87 -8.96 5.57 32.45
N GLY A 88 -8.22 4.47 32.45
CA GLY A 88 -6.84 4.43 31.92
C GLY A 88 -5.70 4.00 32.85
N LEU A 89 -5.96 3.50 34.06
CA LEU A 89 -4.88 3.13 35.02
C LEU A 89 -4.81 1.65 35.42
N ILE A 90 -5.45 0.74 34.67
CA ILE A 90 -5.34 -0.69 34.95
C ILE A 90 -4.50 -1.36 33.85
N PRO A 91 -3.21 -1.68 34.11
CA PRO A 91 -2.37 -2.41 33.18
C PRO A 91 -2.93 -3.81 32.94
N PRO A 92 -2.94 -4.33 31.71
CA PRO A 92 -3.42 -5.67 31.42
C PRO A 92 -2.50 -6.70 32.09
N GLY A 93 -3.05 -7.46 33.05
CA GLY A 93 -2.38 -8.63 33.65
C GLY A 93 -2.20 -8.63 35.18
N LEU A 94 -2.61 -7.59 35.91
CA LEU A 94 -2.40 -7.51 37.37
C LEU A 94 -3.61 -7.89 38.25
N LEU A 95 -4.74 -8.30 37.66
CA LEU A 95 -5.93 -8.75 38.40
C LEU A 95 -6.16 -10.25 38.17
N PRO A 96 -5.81 -11.12 39.13
CA PRO A 96 -6.03 -12.55 39.02
C PRO A 96 -7.54 -12.82 39.03
N GLY A 97 -8.10 -13.18 37.88
CA GLY A 97 -9.50 -13.60 37.75
C GLY A 97 -10.41 -12.65 36.96
N GLN A 98 -9.92 -11.53 36.44
CA GLN A 98 -10.68 -10.79 35.41
C GLN A 98 -10.50 -11.48 34.06
N THR A 99 -11.51 -12.25 33.66
CA THR A 99 -11.75 -12.55 32.24
C THR A 99 -11.80 -11.22 31.50
N GLY A 100 -10.75 -10.94 30.73
CA GLY A 100 -10.65 -9.73 29.94
C GLY A 100 -11.93 -9.53 29.16
N GLN A 101 -12.57 -8.40 29.38
CA GLN A 101 -13.63 -7.90 28.53
C GLN A 101 -13.08 -7.96 27.09
N PRO A 102 -13.76 -8.63 26.14
CA PRO A 102 -13.23 -8.78 24.80
C PRO A 102 -12.92 -7.38 24.27
N ALA A 103 -11.63 -7.12 24.03
CA ALA A 103 -11.22 -5.88 23.39
C ALA A 103 -12.04 -5.73 22.10
N PRO A 104 -12.56 -4.54 21.80
CA PRO A 104 -13.30 -4.32 20.56
C PRO A 104 -12.44 -4.83 19.41
N VAL A 105 -12.92 -5.87 18.73
CA VAL A 105 -12.23 -6.50 17.61
C VAL A 105 -12.23 -5.48 16.48
N GLN A 106 -11.12 -4.74 16.31
CA GLN A 106 -10.97 -3.90 15.14
C GLN A 106 -10.90 -4.81 13.90
N PRO A 107 -11.63 -4.49 12.82
CA PRO A 107 -11.50 -5.22 11.56
C PRO A 107 -10.03 -5.25 11.12
N PRO A 108 -9.54 -6.39 10.58
CA PRO A 108 -8.18 -6.44 10.03
C PRO A 108 -8.02 -5.38 8.93
N PRO A 109 -6.83 -4.77 8.79
CA PRO A 109 -6.59 -3.74 7.78
C PRO A 109 -6.82 -4.31 6.37
N PRO A 110 -7.28 -3.49 5.42
CA PRO A 110 -7.39 -3.92 4.04
C PRO A 110 -6.01 -4.31 3.48
N MET A 111 -6.01 -5.28 2.58
CA MET A 111 -4.78 -5.85 2.02
C MET A 111 -4.65 -5.48 0.54
N TRP A 112 -3.42 -5.19 0.10
CA TRP A 112 -3.06 -4.98 -1.30
C TRP A 112 -1.81 -5.81 -1.61
N ASN A 113 -1.94 -6.75 -2.55
CA ASN A 113 -0.85 -7.67 -2.93
C ASN A 113 -0.16 -8.35 -1.73
N GLY A 114 -0.94 -8.78 -0.72
CA GLY A 114 -0.41 -9.43 0.48
C GLY A 114 0.23 -8.49 1.52
N LEU A 115 0.15 -7.17 1.30
CA LEU A 115 0.64 -6.14 2.21
C LEU A 115 -0.53 -5.41 2.88
N ALA A 116 -0.34 -4.99 4.12
CA ALA A 116 -1.37 -4.24 4.83
C ALA A 116 -1.38 -2.78 4.36
N ILE A 117 -2.55 -2.27 3.99
CA ILE A 117 -2.75 -0.86 3.65
C ILE A 117 -3.02 -0.11 4.95
N VAL A 118 -2.14 0.82 5.28
CA VAL A 118 -2.28 1.68 6.45
C VAL A 118 -3.01 2.98 6.10
N ALA A 119 -2.77 3.49 4.90
CA ALA A 119 -3.46 4.66 4.34
C ALA A 119 -3.44 4.58 2.82
N GLN A 120 -4.37 5.28 2.18
CA GLN A 120 -4.41 5.42 0.73
C GLN A 120 -4.86 6.83 0.36
N THR A 121 -4.21 7.42 -0.63
CA THR A 121 -4.50 8.78 -1.09
C THR A 121 -4.58 8.80 -2.61
N PRO A 122 -5.70 9.24 -3.21
CA PRO A 122 -5.76 9.48 -4.65
C PRO A 122 -4.88 10.69 -5.00
N VAL A 123 -4.07 10.56 -6.05
CA VAL A 123 -3.27 11.67 -6.57
C VAL A 123 -4.18 12.53 -7.44
N THR A 124 -4.55 13.70 -6.92
CA THR A 124 -5.45 14.65 -7.59
C THR A 124 -4.72 15.86 -8.16
N ASN A 125 -3.48 16.09 -7.72
CA ASN A 125 -2.62 17.14 -8.25
C ASN A 125 -1.95 16.64 -9.55
N GLU A 126 -2.17 17.35 -10.65
CA GLU A 126 -1.68 16.96 -11.98
C GLU A 126 -0.15 17.00 -12.08
N ASP A 127 0.52 17.93 -11.40
CA ASP A 127 1.99 18.00 -11.39
C ASP A 127 2.58 16.77 -10.69
N MET A 128 2.02 16.38 -9.54
CA MET A 128 2.43 15.19 -8.80
C MET A 128 2.13 13.90 -9.58
N LYS A 129 1.00 13.87 -10.29
CA LYS A 129 0.68 12.78 -11.21
C LYS A 129 1.76 12.66 -12.29
N ASN A 130 2.09 13.78 -12.95
CA ASN A 130 3.15 13.82 -13.95
C ASN A 130 4.50 13.42 -13.37
N ASP A 131 4.85 13.89 -12.17
CA ASP A 131 6.08 13.54 -11.48
C ASP A 131 6.22 12.03 -11.23
N LEU A 132 5.13 11.36 -10.84
CA LEU A 132 5.10 9.90 -10.67
C LEU A 132 5.22 9.20 -12.03
N LEU A 133 4.51 9.67 -13.05
CA LEU A 133 4.55 9.09 -14.39
C LEU A 133 5.91 9.27 -15.07
N ASP A 134 6.56 10.41 -14.86
CA ASP A 134 7.92 10.67 -15.33
C ASP A 134 8.92 9.81 -14.58
N LEU A 135 8.85 9.76 -13.25
CA LEU A 135 9.78 8.96 -12.46
C LEU A 135 9.69 7.47 -12.78
N PHE A 136 8.48 6.90 -12.84
CA PHE A 136 8.34 5.48 -13.18
C PHE A 136 8.43 5.20 -14.68
N GLY A 137 8.20 6.21 -15.52
CA GLY A 137 8.28 6.13 -16.98
C GLY A 137 9.67 6.36 -17.55
N ASP A 138 10.60 6.90 -16.79
CA ASP A 138 11.97 7.16 -17.21
C ASP A 138 12.94 6.07 -16.73
N GLU A 139 13.71 5.49 -17.66
CA GLU A 139 14.73 4.50 -17.34
C GLU A 139 15.84 5.09 -16.46
N ASP A 140 16.17 6.37 -16.62
CA ASP A 140 17.25 7.05 -15.88
C ASP A 140 16.89 7.25 -14.40
N SER A 141 15.61 7.09 -14.05
CA SER A 141 15.18 7.01 -12.65
C SER A 141 15.68 5.73 -11.97
N PHE A 142 16.16 4.76 -12.75
CA PHE A 142 16.61 3.45 -12.30
C PHE A 142 18.06 3.17 -12.67
N GLN A 143 18.71 2.41 -11.79
CA GLN A 143 20.06 1.91 -11.96
C GLN A 143 20.08 0.38 -11.83
N ALA A 144 21.10 -0.24 -12.38
CA ALA A 144 21.30 -1.67 -12.20
C ALA A 144 21.67 -1.97 -10.73
N GLY A 145 21.08 -3.01 -10.17
CA GLY A 145 21.48 -3.54 -8.87
C GLY A 145 20.77 -4.85 -8.57
N ALA A 146 21.23 -5.56 -7.54
CA ALA A 146 20.76 -6.91 -7.19
C ALA A 146 20.43 -7.00 -5.70
N ASN A 147 19.83 -5.96 -5.14
CA ASN A 147 19.47 -5.94 -3.72
C ASN A 147 18.13 -6.68 -3.52
N ASN A 148 18.18 -7.70 -2.68
CA ASN A 148 16.98 -8.35 -2.15
C ASN A 148 16.49 -7.54 -0.94
N CYS A 149 15.41 -6.80 -1.12
CA CYS A 149 14.78 -6.05 -0.04
C CYS A 149 13.96 -7.01 0.82
N GLN A 150 14.44 -7.29 2.03
CA GLN A 150 13.77 -8.18 2.99
C GLN A 150 12.75 -7.45 3.88
N THR A 151 12.75 -6.12 3.83
CA THR A 151 11.83 -5.26 4.57
C THR A 151 10.47 -5.17 3.87
N ALA A 152 9.44 -4.85 4.65
CA ALA A 152 8.17 -4.50 4.05
C ALA A 152 8.32 -3.18 3.27
N PRO A 153 7.71 -3.08 2.08
CA PRO A 153 7.72 -1.83 1.32
C PRO A 153 6.94 -0.74 2.05
N GLY A 154 7.43 0.49 1.98
CA GLY A 154 6.75 1.65 2.55
C GLY A 154 5.62 2.22 1.69
N MET A 155 5.68 2.02 0.38
CA MET A 155 4.74 2.64 -0.56
C MET A 155 4.31 1.71 -1.69
N GLY A 156 3.03 1.77 -2.03
CA GLY A 156 2.46 1.22 -3.25
C GLY A 156 1.93 2.34 -4.13
N VAL A 157 1.96 2.15 -5.44
CA VAL A 157 1.37 3.06 -6.43
C VAL A 157 0.53 2.23 -7.37
N SER A 158 -0.77 2.51 -7.41
CA SER A 158 -1.72 1.81 -8.28
C SER A 158 -2.24 2.78 -9.32
N MET A 159 -2.06 2.45 -10.59
CA MET A 159 -2.46 3.25 -11.73
C MET A 159 -3.52 2.48 -12.52
N VAL A 160 -4.74 3.01 -12.55
CA VAL A 160 -5.90 2.33 -13.14
C VAL A 160 -6.39 3.09 -14.35
N ARG A 161 -6.64 2.36 -15.45
CA ARG A 161 -7.25 2.90 -16.67
C ARG A 161 -8.47 2.07 -17.07
N PRO A 162 -9.54 2.67 -17.58
CA PRO A 162 -10.71 1.94 -18.04
C PRO A 162 -10.36 0.92 -19.14
N GLY A 163 -10.73 -0.35 -18.94
CA GLY A 163 -10.56 -1.40 -19.94
C GLY A 163 -9.12 -1.88 -20.16
N GLN A 164 -8.16 -1.46 -19.32
CA GLN A 164 -6.76 -1.88 -19.38
C GLN A 164 -6.34 -2.52 -18.04
N PRO A 165 -5.32 -3.40 -18.04
CA PRO A 165 -4.73 -3.89 -16.79
C PRO A 165 -4.18 -2.75 -15.93
N ASN A 166 -4.27 -2.91 -14.62
CA ASN A 166 -3.65 -1.99 -13.68
C ASN A 166 -2.13 -2.03 -13.80
N VAL A 167 -1.51 -0.88 -13.59
CA VAL A 167 -0.06 -0.81 -13.37
C VAL A 167 0.16 -0.53 -11.90
N ASP A 168 0.52 -1.60 -11.21
CA ASP A 168 0.74 -1.64 -9.78
C ASP A 168 2.24 -1.72 -9.52
N LEU A 169 2.75 -0.82 -8.69
CA LEU A 169 4.16 -0.65 -8.36
C LEU A 169 4.31 -0.64 -6.85
N VAL A 170 5.42 -1.17 -6.38
CA VAL A 170 5.77 -1.21 -4.96
C VAL A 170 7.18 -0.67 -4.77
N VAL A 171 7.37 0.14 -3.72
CA VAL A 171 8.61 0.85 -3.43
C VAL A 171 9.07 0.54 -2.02
N TRP A 172 10.33 0.14 -1.92
CA TRP A 172 11.09 -0.05 -0.69
C TRP A 172 12.12 1.07 -0.57
N PHE A 173 11.97 1.95 0.41
CA PHE A 173 12.86 3.10 0.55
C PHE A 173 14.21 2.70 1.15
N THR A 174 14.21 1.79 2.14
CA THR A 174 15.39 1.22 2.82
C THR A 174 16.48 0.70 1.90
N CYS A 175 16.10 0.11 0.77
CA CYS A 175 17.01 -0.42 -0.23
C CYS A 175 16.93 0.34 -1.55
N SER A 176 16.20 1.46 -1.60
CA SER A 176 15.97 2.27 -2.79
C SER A 176 15.57 1.42 -4.00
N LYS A 177 14.51 0.61 -3.86
CA LYS A 177 14.03 -0.29 -4.92
C LYS A 177 12.58 0.00 -5.25
N ALA A 178 12.23 -0.11 -6.53
CA ALA A 178 10.85 -0.15 -6.97
C ALA A 178 10.64 -1.31 -7.95
N ALA A 179 9.52 -2.02 -7.83
CA ALA A 179 9.20 -3.15 -8.69
C ALA A 179 7.73 -3.13 -9.10
N GLY A 180 7.45 -3.74 -10.25
CA GLY A 180 6.09 -4.03 -10.66
C GLY A 180 5.47 -5.15 -9.82
N VAL A 181 4.16 -5.05 -9.61
CA VAL A 181 3.34 -6.10 -9.02
C VAL A 181 2.69 -6.89 -10.16
N ALA A 182 2.79 -8.22 -10.10
CA ALA A 182 2.25 -9.10 -11.12
C ALA A 182 0.76 -8.79 -11.42
N PRO A 183 0.38 -8.71 -12.70
CA PRO A 183 1.13 -9.16 -13.89
C PRO A 183 2.09 -8.10 -14.47
N PHE A 184 2.18 -6.91 -13.87
CA PHE A 184 3.04 -5.84 -14.37
C PHE A 184 4.50 -6.03 -13.91
N SER A 185 5.43 -5.67 -14.80
CA SER A 185 6.87 -5.59 -14.54
C SER A 185 7.41 -4.31 -15.18
N LEU A 186 8.39 -3.69 -14.53
CA LEU A 186 9.08 -2.53 -15.10
C LEU A 186 9.77 -2.91 -16.43
N PRO A 187 9.69 -2.06 -17.46
CA PRO A 187 10.18 -2.39 -18.80
C PRO A 187 11.72 -2.30 -18.95
N TYR A 188 12.43 -1.81 -17.94
CA TYR A 188 13.85 -1.42 -18.04
C TYR A 188 14.87 -2.52 -17.77
N GLY A 189 14.45 -3.65 -17.17
CA GLY A 189 15.39 -4.64 -16.62
C GLY A 189 16.25 -4.10 -15.46
N LYS A 190 15.87 -2.94 -14.88
CA LYS A 190 16.47 -2.27 -13.73
C LYS A 190 15.36 -1.94 -12.73
N ASP A 191 15.63 -2.07 -11.44
CA ASP A 191 14.63 -1.91 -10.38
C ASP A 191 15.14 -1.10 -9.17
N MET A 192 16.41 -0.70 -9.16
CA MET A 192 16.97 0.15 -8.12
C MET A 192 16.76 1.61 -8.49
N LEU A 193 16.19 2.40 -7.59
CA LEU A 193 16.04 3.83 -7.72
C LEU A 193 17.41 4.52 -7.59
N THR A 194 17.63 5.55 -8.40
CA THR A 194 18.74 6.48 -8.17
C THR A 194 18.51 7.30 -6.89
N GLY A 195 19.56 7.96 -6.39
CA GLY A 195 19.45 8.83 -5.20
C GLY A 195 18.45 9.98 -5.41
N GLU A 196 18.37 10.52 -6.62
CA GLU A 196 17.41 11.55 -7.00
C GLU A 196 15.97 11.01 -6.99
N SER A 197 15.73 9.87 -7.65
CA SER A 197 14.42 9.22 -7.67
C SER A 197 13.93 8.87 -6.27
N HIS A 198 14.82 8.33 -5.43
CA HIS A 198 14.52 8.03 -4.03
C HIS A 198 14.11 9.29 -3.25
N GLN A 199 14.83 10.39 -3.42
CA GLN A 199 14.51 11.65 -2.76
C GLN A 199 13.18 12.25 -3.25
N LYS A 200 12.92 12.18 -4.56
CA LYS A 200 11.68 12.65 -5.17
C LYS A 200 10.48 11.86 -4.63
N LEU A 201 10.56 10.53 -4.61
CA LEU A 201 9.52 9.68 -4.02
C LEU A 201 9.31 9.94 -2.53
N SER A 202 10.39 10.15 -1.77
CA SER A 202 10.29 10.48 -0.33
C SER A 202 9.53 11.80 -0.11
N THR A 203 9.76 12.78 -0.99
CA THR A 203 9.08 14.08 -0.96
C THR A 203 7.59 13.94 -1.32
N ILE A 204 7.28 13.18 -2.36
CA ILE A 204 5.89 12.86 -2.76
C ILE A 204 5.16 12.15 -1.62
N TYR A 205 5.81 11.15 -1.00
CA TYR A 205 5.26 10.42 0.14
C TYR A 205 4.91 11.37 1.30
N GLN A 206 5.84 12.27 1.65
CA GLN A 206 5.63 13.24 2.71
C GLN A 206 4.51 14.22 2.39
N ALA A 207 4.41 14.67 1.13
CA ALA A 207 3.34 15.55 0.69
C ALA A 207 1.95 14.87 0.79
N LEU A 208 1.87 13.58 0.48
CA LEU A 208 0.61 12.83 0.48
C LEU A 208 0.13 12.42 1.86
N PHE A 209 1.05 12.08 2.77
CA PHE A 209 0.71 11.51 4.09
C PHE A 209 1.02 12.45 5.27
N GLY A 210 1.61 13.63 5.01
CA GLY A 210 1.96 14.60 6.05
C GLY A 210 3.06 14.10 7.00
N MET A 211 3.81 13.07 6.61
CA MET A 211 4.84 12.44 7.45
C MET A 211 5.98 11.87 6.61
N PRO A 212 7.21 11.83 7.14
CA PRO A 212 8.33 11.21 6.44
C PRO A 212 8.08 9.71 6.26
N VAL A 213 8.82 9.12 5.31
CA VAL A 213 8.84 7.66 5.10
C VAL A 213 9.23 6.97 6.42
N PRO A 214 8.47 5.95 6.86
CA PRO A 214 8.78 5.20 8.07
C PRO A 214 10.19 4.58 8.01
N PRO A 215 10.98 4.67 9.10
CA PRO A 215 12.25 3.96 9.17
C PRO A 215 12.05 2.46 8.97
N GLY A 216 12.85 1.83 8.12
CA GLY A 216 12.74 0.39 7.87
C GLY A 216 11.75 -0.03 6.77
N SER A 217 11.19 0.93 6.02
CA SER A 217 10.27 0.69 4.88
C SER A 217 10.82 1.09 3.53
#